data_AF-A0A957I1G4-F1
#
_entry.id   AF-A0A957I1G4-F1
#
_cell.length_a   1.000
_cell.length_b   1.000
_cell.length_c   1.000
_cell.angle_alpha   90.00
_cell.angle_beta   90.00
_cell.angle_gamma   90.00
#
_symmetry.space_group_name_H-M   'P 1'
#
loop_
_entity.id
_entity.type
_entity.pdbx_description
1 polymer ?
#
loop_
_entity_poly.entity_id
_entity_poly.type
_entity_poly.pdbx_seq_one_letter_code
_entity_poly.pdbx_strand_id
1 'polypeptide(L)'
;MNELDKTRAKILGLLIRDARLFAGRSVADCAGTLNISPATFAAAEKGTHVLSLPDLEVLAMYLQVPMAHFWGTETMGRPRQVDYDELQQLRRSVIGGLLRQARVQAGRSLEEVAQEIKGDAGQVAAYELGETPIPLLTLERMGKYLGVPLDYFMDQQRGPLAEHEAEQKMRQRFADLPASMRAFVVEPINRSYIETAMRLADLDVHRLRQIAEGILDITF
;
A
#
# COMPACT_ATOMS: atom_id res chain seq x y z
N MET A 1 -22.01 34.60 -10.74
CA MET A 1 -20.89 34.13 -9.90
C MET A 1 -19.89 35.27 -9.78
N ASN A 2 -19.68 35.76 -8.58
CA ASN A 2 -18.70 36.81 -8.26
C ASN A 2 -17.27 36.29 -8.53
N GLU A 3 -16.29 37.17 -8.76
CA GLU A 3 -14.86 36.81 -8.87
C GLU A 3 -14.35 36.00 -7.67
N LEU A 4 -14.83 36.29 -6.46
CA LEU A 4 -14.54 35.50 -5.26
C LEU A 4 -15.05 34.06 -5.39
N ASP A 5 -16.29 33.89 -5.85
CA ASP A 5 -16.88 32.57 -6.07
C ASP A 5 -16.11 31.80 -7.16
N LYS A 6 -15.73 32.45 -8.26
CA LYS A 6 -14.96 31.83 -9.36
C LYS A 6 -13.59 31.34 -8.88
N THR A 7 -12.93 32.12 -8.04
CA THR A 7 -11.64 31.75 -7.45
C THR A 7 -11.82 30.54 -6.53
N ARG A 8 -12.86 30.55 -5.69
CA ARG A 8 -13.15 29.42 -4.80
C ARG A 8 -13.51 28.15 -5.58
N ALA A 9 -14.26 28.26 -6.67
CA ALA A 9 -14.61 27.11 -7.51
C ALA A 9 -13.40 26.47 -8.19
N LYS A 10 -12.41 27.28 -8.62
CA LYS A 10 -11.15 26.75 -9.14
C LYS A 10 -10.36 25.99 -8.06
N ILE A 11 -10.31 26.53 -6.83
CA ILE A 11 -9.65 25.84 -5.70
C ILE A 11 -10.37 24.51 -5.41
N LEU A 12 -11.70 24.53 -5.33
CA LEU A 12 -12.50 23.32 -5.14
C LEU A 12 -12.24 22.29 -6.25
N GLY A 13 -12.21 22.72 -7.51
CA GLY A 13 -11.88 21.85 -8.64
C GLY A 13 -10.51 21.19 -8.53
N LEU A 14 -9.50 21.93 -8.05
CA LEU A 14 -8.17 21.38 -7.75
C LEU A 14 -8.23 20.33 -6.63
N LEU A 15 -8.97 20.59 -5.55
CA LEU A 15 -9.11 19.66 -4.42
C LEU A 15 -9.88 18.38 -4.81
N ILE A 16 -10.89 18.49 -5.67
CA ILE A 16 -11.62 17.36 -6.25
C ILE A 16 -10.67 16.49 -7.08
N ARG A 17 -9.89 17.12 -7.97
CA ARG A 17 -8.93 16.40 -8.81
C ARG A 17 -7.86 15.72 -7.98
N ASP A 18 -7.36 16.42 -6.97
CA ASP A 18 -6.35 15.93 -6.05
C ASP A 18 -6.85 14.70 -5.27
N ALA A 19 -8.04 14.78 -4.66
CA ALA A 19 -8.68 13.65 -3.99
C ALA A 19 -8.89 12.45 -4.93
N ARG A 20 -9.33 12.71 -6.18
CA ARG A 20 -9.53 11.65 -7.17
C ARG A 20 -8.22 10.94 -7.51
N LEU A 21 -7.15 11.70 -7.75
CA LEU A 21 -5.84 11.15 -8.09
C LEU A 21 -5.23 10.41 -6.91
N PHE A 22 -5.36 10.94 -5.70
CA PHE A 22 -4.95 10.27 -4.47
C PHE A 22 -5.65 8.91 -4.30
N ALA A 23 -6.96 8.85 -4.56
CA ALA A 23 -7.75 7.63 -4.52
C ALA A 23 -7.57 6.71 -5.75
N GLY A 24 -6.75 7.11 -6.74
CA GLY A 24 -6.50 6.33 -7.95
C GLY A 24 -7.72 6.11 -8.85
N ARG A 25 -8.71 7.02 -8.82
CA ARG A 25 -9.97 6.87 -9.58
C ARG A 25 -9.94 7.60 -10.93
N SER A 26 -10.66 7.06 -11.91
CA SER A 26 -10.84 7.73 -13.20
C SER A 26 -11.94 8.79 -13.12
N VAL A 27 -11.93 9.73 -14.07
CA VAL A 27 -13.00 10.73 -14.21
C VAL A 27 -14.36 10.05 -14.48
N ALA A 28 -14.36 8.96 -15.25
CA ALA A 28 -15.57 8.21 -15.57
C ALA A 28 -16.18 7.56 -14.32
N ASP A 29 -15.35 6.98 -13.45
CA ASP A 29 -15.82 6.35 -12.21
C ASP A 29 -16.50 7.36 -11.29
N CYS A 30 -15.86 8.53 -11.09
CA CYS A 30 -16.42 9.57 -10.23
C CYS A 30 -17.70 10.16 -10.82
N ALA A 31 -17.74 10.38 -12.14
CA ALA A 31 -18.94 10.87 -12.81
C ALA A 31 -20.12 9.88 -12.70
N GLY A 32 -19.85 8.59 -12.92
CA GLY A 32 -20.85 7.52 -12.75
C GLY A 32 -21.37 7.43 -11.32
N THR A 33 -20.50 7.58 -10.33
CA THR A 33 -20.89 7.56 -8.91
C THR A 33 -21.86 8.70 -8.56
N LEU A 34 -21.66 9.88 -9.18
CA LEU A 34 -22.52 11.05 -8.98
C LEU A 34 -23.73 11.08 -9.94
N ASN A 35 -23.90 10.07 -10.80
CA ASN A 35 -24.91 10.04 -11.86
C ASN A 35 -24.88 11.28 -12.77
N ILE A 36 -23.67 11.78 -13.09
CA ILE A 36 -23.44 12.90 -14.02
C ILE A 36 -22.57 12.46 -15.20
N SER A 37 -22.47 13.29 -16.23
CA SER A 37 -21.59 13.01 -17.37
C SER A 37 -20.11 13.20 -17.00
N PRO A 38 -19.18 12.44 -17.63
CA PRO A 38 -17.74 12.67 -17.47
C PRO A 38 -17.31 14.10 -17.84
N ALA A 39 -17.99 14.74 -18.79
CA ALA A 39 -17.75 16.13 -19.17
C ALA A 39 -18.12 17.10 -18.05
N THR A 40 -19.26 16.87 -17.36
CA THR A 40 -19.69 17.64 -16.20
C THR A 40 -18.71 17.50 -15.05
N PHE A 41 -18.24 16.27 -14.77
CA PHE A 41 -17.23 16.05 -13.75
C PHE A 41 -15.89 16.71 -14.10
N ALA A 42 -15.43 16.60 -15.35
CA ALA A 42 -14.23 17.29 -15.81
C ALA A 42 -14.36 18.82 -15.74
N ALA A 43 -15.55 19.38 -15.95
CA ALA A 43 -15.85 20.78 -15.74
C ALA A 43 -15.80 21.15 -14.24
N ALA A 44 -16.18 20.24 -13.35
CA ALA A 44 -16.02 20.42 -11.91
C ALA A 44 -14.55 20.51 -11.49
N GLU A 45 -13.70 19.62 -12.00
CA GLU A 45 -12.24 19.68 -11.73
C GLU A 45 -11.58 20.96 -12.24
N LYS A 46 -12.15 21.58 -13.28
CA LYS A 46 -11.68 22.86 -13.82
C LYS A 46 -12.24 24.08 -13.07
N GLY A 47 -13.18 23.87 -12.15
CA GLY A 47 -13.89 24.94 -11.44
C GLY A 47 -14.90 25.71 -12.30
N THR A 48 -15.26 25.19 -13.48
CA THR A 48 -16.27 25.79 -14.37
C THR A 48 -17.68 25.27 -14.11
N HIS A 49 -17.77 24.15 -13.38
CA HIS A 49 -19.00 23.64 -12.77
C HIS A 49 -18.75 23.47 -11.27
N VAL A 50 -19.76 23.69 -10.43
CA VAL A 50 -19.64 23.54 -8.98
C VAL A 50 -20.54 22.40 -8.56
N LEU A 51 -19.96 21.37 -7.96
CA LEU A 51 -20.70 20.26 -7.37
C LEU A 51 -21.48 20.73 -6.15
N SER A 52 -22.66 20.13 -5.93
CA SER A 52 -23.45 20.41 -4.74
C SER A 52 -22.81 19.78 -3.48
N LEU A 53 -23.26 20.18 -2.30
CA LEU A 53 -22.80 19.55 -1.05
C LEU A 53 -23.09 18.04 -1.03
N PRO A 54 -24.30 17.55 -1.37
CA PRO A 54 -24.55 16.11 -1.49
C PRO A 54 -23.62 15.39 -2.47
N ASP A 55 -23.28 16.01 -3.60
CA ASP A 55 -22.33 15.44 -4.55
C ASP A 55 -20.94 15.28 -3.90
N LEU A 56 -20.51 16.28 -3.12
CA LEU A 56 -19.25 16.22 -2.37
C LEU A 56 -19.29 15.18 -1.24
N GLU A 57 -20.45 14.96 -0.60
CA GLU A 57 -20.63 13.92 0.42
C GLU A 57 -20.46 12.53 -0.17
N VAL A 58 -21.14 12.27 -1.29
CA VAL A 58 -21.00 11.02 -2.04
C VAL A 58 -19.56 10.83 -2.50
N LEU A 59 -18.93 11.89 -3.02
CA LEU A 59 -17.55 11.83 -3.48
C LEU A 59 -16.57 11.59 -2.32
N ALA A 60 -16.77 12.20 -1.15
CA ALA A 60 -15.95 11.98 0.04
C ALA A 60 -15.98 10.51 0.47
N MET A 61 -17.18 9.91 0.55
CA MET A 61 -17.35 8.50 0.88
C MET A 61 -16.74 7.59 -0.20
N TYR A 62 -16.96 7.88 -1.48
CA TYR A 62 -16.46 7.06 -2.58
C TYR A 62 -14.94 7.08 -2.69
N LEU A 63 -14.33 8.26 -2.54
CA LEU A 63 -12.88 8.44 -2.58
C LEU A 63 -12.18 8.13 -1.26
N GLN A 64 -12.95 7.85 -0.19
CA GLN A 64 -12.44 7.59 1.16
C GLN A 64 -11.57 8.74 1.70
N VAL A 65 -12.02 9.99 1.46
CA VAL A 65 -11.33 11.20 1.90
C VAL A 65 -12.15 11.94 2.95
N PRO A 66 -11.53 12.60 3.94
CA PRO A 66 -12.27 13.41 4.90
C PRO A 66 -13.01 14.54 4.19
N MET A 67 -14.27 14.74 4.56
CA MET A 67 -15.12 15.78 3.99
C MET A 67 -14.41 17.16 4.04
N ALA A 68 -13.79 17.47 5.18
CA ALA A 68 -13.04 18.71 5.43
C ALA A 68 -12.01 19.06 4.32
N HIS A 69 -11.49 18.08 3.58
CA HIS A 69 -10.59 18.28 2.44
C HIS A 69 -11.14 19.31 1.44
N PHE A 70 -12.44 19.23 1.10
CA PHE A 70 -13.06 20.09 0.09
C PHE A 70 -13.24 21.56 0.53
N TRP A 71 -13.02 21.86 1.82
CA TRP A 71 -13.01 23.23 2.35
C TRP A 71 -11.63 23.78 2.63
N GLY A 72 -10.62 22.91 2.65
CA GLY A 72 -9.24 23.28 2.93
C GLY A 72 -8.54 24.01 1.77
N THR A 73 -7.23 24.13 1.95
CA THR A 73 -6.27 24.60 0.94
C THR A 73 -5.12 23.62 0.73
N GLU A 74 -5.08 22.54 1.52
CA GLU A 74 -4.01 21.55 1.49
C GLU A 74 -4.34 20.47 0.47
N THR A 75 -3.32 20.08 -0.30
CA THR A 75 -3.39 18.94 -1.20
C THR A 75 -2.99 17.67 -0.45
N MET A 76 -3.66 16.58 -0.76
CA MET A 76 -3.30 15.24 -0.34
C MET A 76 -1.94 14.91 -0.96
N GLY A 77 -0.94 14.63 -0.13
CA GLY A 77 0.39 14.25 -0.60
C GLY A 77 0.30 13.14 -1.64
N ARG A 78 1.06 13.24 -2.73
CA ARG A 78 1.01 12.22 -3.79
C ARG A 78 1.45 10.88 -3.21
N PRO A 79 0.65 9.81 -3.33
CA PRO A 79 1.13 8.49 -2.97
C PRO A 79 2.36 8.17 -3.82
N ARG A 80 3.35 7.51 -3.22
CA ARG A 80 4.55 7.08 -3.93
C ARG A 80 4.11 6.15 -5.06
N GLN A 81 4.22 6.62 -6.30
CA GLN A 81 3.88 5.79 -7.45
C GLN A 81 4.96 4.74 -7.63
N VAL A 82 4.56 3.47 -7.53
CA VAL A 82 5.40 2.34 -7.90
C VAL A 82 5.26 2.17 -9.40
N ASP A 83 6.39 2.16 -10.12
CA ASP A 83 6.40 1.71 -11.51
C ASP A 83 6.25 0.20 -11.53
N TYR A 84 5.03 -0.27 -11.77
CA TYR A 84 4.71 -1.69 -11.78
C TYR A 84 5.35 -2.43 -12.96
N ASP A 85 5.65 -1.74 -14.07
CA ASP A 85 6.27 -2.38 -15.23
C ASP A 85 7.75 -2.63 -14.95
N GLU A 86 8.45 -1.63 -14.42
CA GLU A 86 9.83 -1.77 -13.97
C GLU A 86 9.95 -2.84 -12.87
N LEU A 87 9.03 -2.83 -11.89
CA LEU A 87 8.99 -3.83 -10.83
C LEU A 87 8.82 -5.25 -11.39
N GLN A 88 7.87 -5.46 -12.30
CA GLN A 88 7.62 -6.77 -12.90
C GLN A 88 8.83 -7.28 -13.69
N GLN A 89 9.48 -6.41 -14.46
CA GLN A 89 10.67 -6.75 -15.22
C GLN A 89 11.83 -7.15 -14.30
N LEU A 90 12.10 -6.35 -13.27
CA LEU A 90 13.15 -6.63 -12.30
C LEU A 90 12.89 -7.96 -11.57
N ARG A 91 11.65 -8.16 -11.09
CA ARG A 91 11.26 -9.38 -10.38
C ARG A 91 11.34 -10.61 -11.26
N ARG A 92 10.97 -10.52 -12.53
CA ARG A 92 11.10 -11.62 -13.49
C ARG A 92 12.56 -12.07 -13.63
N SER A 93 13.50 -11.12 -13.77
CA SER A 93 14.93 -11.43 -13.85
C SER A 93 15.47 -12.06 -12.57
N VAL A 94 15.06 -11.56 -11.40
CA VAL A 94 15.46 -12.12 -10.10
C VAL A 94 14.95 -13.55 -9.93
N ILE A 95 13.67 -13.80 -10.21
CA ILE A 95 13.08 -15.13 -10.10
C ILE A 95 13.74 -16.11 -11.07
N GLY A 96 14.01 -15.71 -12.31
CA GLY A 96 14.75 -16.52 -13.28
C GLY A 96 16.14 -16.90 -12.79
N GLY A 97 16.89 -15.93 -12.24
CA GLY A 97 18.21 -16.19 -11.64
C GLY A 97 18.15 -17.15 -10.45
N LEU A 98 17.17 -16.98 -9.56
CA LEU A 98 16.94 -17.87 -8.41
C LEU A 98 16.58 -19.29 -8.86
N LEU A 99 15.77 -19.42 -9.91
CA LEU A 99 15.39 -20.71 -10.48
C LEU A 99 16.60 -21.42 -11.08
N ARG A 100 17.43 -20.71 -11.85
CA ARG A 100 18.69 -21.23 -12.38
C ARG A 100 19.61 -21.69 -11.27
N GLN A 101 19.74 -20.90 -10.20
CA GLN A 101 20.54 -21.25 -9.04
C GLN A 101 20.04 -22.54 -8.40
N ALA A 102 18.73 -22.66 -8.13
CA ALA A 102 18.13 -23.86 -7.56
C ALA A 102 18.35 -25.09 -8.45
N ARG A 103 18.19 -24.95 -9.77
CA ARG A 103 18.43 -26.03 -10.73
C ARG A 103 19.89 -26.52 -10.70
N VAL A 104 20.84 -25.59 -10.74
CA VAL A 104 22.28 -25.92 -10.70
C VAL A 104 22.65 -26.59 -9.37
N GLN A 105 22.13 -26.08 -8.24
CA GLN A 105 22.36 -26.68 -6.91
C GLN A 105 21.77 -28.08 -6.78
N ALA A 106 20.61 -28.33 -7.41
CA ALA A 106 20.00 -29.65 -7.48
C ALA A 106 20.67 -30.59 -8.50
N GLY A 107 21.67 -30.11 -9.25
CA GLY A 107 22.39 -30.88 -10.25
C GLY A 107 21.54 -31.29 -11.46
N ARG A 108 20.47 -30.55 -11.78
CA ARG A 108 19.51 -30.90 -12.84
C ARG A 108 19.82 -30.21 -14.17
N SER A 109 19.61 -30.92 -15.27
CA SER A 109 19.66 -30.37 -16.62
C SER A 109 18.38 -29.57 -16.95
N LEU A 110 18.42 -28.78 -18.02
CA LEU A 110 17.24 -28.05 -18.50
C LEU A 110 16.16 -29.02 -18.99
N GLU A 111 16.57 -30.12 -19.62
CA GLU A 111 15.70 -31.18 -20.14
C GLU A 111 14.95 -31.90 -19.02
N GLU A 112 15.62 -32.20 -17.91
CA GLU A 112 14.99 -32.83 -16.75
C GLU A 112 13.89 -31.95 -16.16
N VAL A 113 14.15 -30.63 -16.03
CA VAL A 113 13.15 -29.68 -15.51
C VAL A 113 12.01 -29.48 -16.51
N ALA A 114 12.32 -29.44 -17.82
CA ALA A 114 11.33 -29.33 -18.88
C ALA A 114 10.35 -30.52 -18.88
N GLN A 115 10.84 -31.74 -18.68
CA GLN A 115 10.00 -32.94 -18.57
C GLN A 115 9.01 -32.84 -17.41
N GLU A 116 9.44 -32.35 -16.25
CA GLU A 116 8.57 -32.17 -15.08
C GLU A 116 7.40 -31.21 -15.36
N ILE A 117 7.66 -30.12 -16.09
CA ILE A 117 6.61 -29.16 -16.44
C ILE A 117 5.86 -29.50 -17.74
N LYS A 118 6.20 -30.63 -18.39
CA LYS A 118 5.69 -31.03 -19.72
C LYS A 118 5.92 -29.94 -20.79
N GLY A 119 7.06 -29.26 -20.71
CA GLY A 119 7.51 -28.23 -21.64
C GLY A 119 8.80 -28.63 -22.36
N ASP A 120 9.51 -27.64 -22.91
CA ASP A 120 10.80 -27.82 -23.57
C ASP A 120 11.95 -27.09 -22.85
N ALA A 121 13.19 -27.51 -23.12
CA ALA A 121 14.38 -26.95 -22.48
C ALA A 121 14.62 -25.47 -22.84
N GLY A 122 14.18 -25.01 -24.02
CA GLY A 122 14.26 -23.62 -24.44
C GLY A 122 13.33 -22.73 -23.62
N GLN A 123 12.13 -23.21 -23.31
CA GLN A 123 11.19 -22.55 -22.41
C GLN A 123 11.77 -22.39 -21.00
N VAL A 124 12.42 -23.43 -20.46
CA VAL A 124 13.10 -23.35 -19.16
C VAL A 124 14.26 -22.35 -19.21
N ALA A 125 15.04 -22.32 -20.29
CA ALA A 125 16.12 -21.35 -20.46
C ALA A 125 15.60 -19.91 -20.51
N ALA A 126 14.52 -19.65 -21.25
CA ALA A 126 13.89 -18.33 -21.34
C ALA A 126 13.34 -17.86 -19.98
N TYR A 127 12.84 -18.78 -19.16
CA TYR A 127 12.47 -18.51 -17.77
C TYR A 127 13.67 -18.13 -16.90
N GLU A 128 14.76 -18.89 -16.99
CA GLU A 128 15.99 -18.62 -16.22
C GLU A 128 16.67 -17.30 -16.60
N LEU A 129 16.52 -16.87 -17.85
CA LEU A 129 17.02 -15.57 -18.34
C LEU A 129 16.06 -14.40 -18.05
N GLY A 130 14.85 -14.69 -17.56
CA GLY A 130 13.83 -13.66 -17.33
C GLY A 130 13.27 -13.04 -18.60
N GLU A 131 13.38 -13.71 -19.75
CA GLU A 131 12.85 -13.25 -21.04
C GLU A 131 11.32 -13.41 -21.09
N THR A 132 10.81 -14.48 -20.47
CA THR A 132 9.37 -14.74 -20.38
C THR A 132 8.93 -14.91 -18.93
N PRO A 133 7.72 -14.46 -18.57
CA PRO A 133 7.20 -14.63 -17.22
C PRO A 133 6.90 -16.10 -16.93
N ILE A 134 7.24 -16.55 -15.72
CA ILE A 134 6.98 -17.92 -15.26
C ILE A 134 5.59 -17.96 -14.62
N PRO A 135 4.63 -18.76 -15.11
CA PRO A 135 3.35 -18.93 -14.44
C PRO A 135 3.53 -19.49 -13.02
N LEU A 136 2.78 -18.98 -12.05
CA LEU A 136 2.96 -19.34 -10.63
C LEU A 136 2.89 -20.85 -10.38
N LEU A 137 1.91 -21.55 -10.97
CA LEU A 137 1.75 -23.00 -10.79
C LEU A 137 2.88 -23.80 -11.45
N THR A 138 3.47 -23.25 -12.51
CA THR A 138 4.67 -23.83 -13.15
C THR A 138 5.88 -23.63 -12.23
N LEU A 139 6.06 -22.42 -11.69
CA LEU A 139 7.13 -22.12 -10.75
C LEU A 139 7.05 -22.99 -9.48
N GLU A 140 5.85 -23.20 -8.95
CA GLU A 140 5.61 -24.08 -7.80
C GLU A 140 6.01 -25.53 -8.10
N ARG A 141 5.63 -26.05 -9.28
CA ARG A 141 6.02 -27.40 -9.71
C ARG A 141 7.53 -27.53 -9.87
N MET A 142 8.18 -26.57 -10.52
CA MET A 142 9.63 -26.53 -10.68
C MET A 142 10.33 -26.45 -9.32
N GLY A 143 9.88 -25.56 -8.43
CA GLY A 143 10.42 -25.41 -7.09
C GLY A 143 10.33 -26.72 -6.30
N LYS A 144 9.17 -27.36 -6.29
CA LYS A 144 8.95 -28.66 -5.64
C LYS A 144 9.90 -29.73 -6.19
N TYR A 145 10.07 -29.82 -7.50
CA TYR A 145 10.99 -30.77 -8.13
C TYR A 145 12.46 -30.48 -7.81
N LEU A 146 12.83 -29.20 -7.69
CA LEU A 146 14.17 -28.75 -7.34
C LEU A 146 14.44 -28.71 -5.83
N GLY A 147 13.45 -29.05 -5.00
CA GLY A 147 13.58 -29.09 -3.54
C GLY A 147 13.57 -27.70 -2.88
N VAL A 148 13.08 -26.66 -3.56
CA VAL A 148 12.92 -25.32 -3.00
C VAL A 148 11.44 -24.96 -2.80
N PRO A 149 11.04 -24.49 -1.62
CA PRO A 149 9.68 -24.01 -1.39
C PRO A 149 9.38 -22.72 -2.17
N LEU A 150 8.11 -22.41 -2.42
CA LEU A 150 7.71 -21.25 -3.23
C LEU A 150 8.16 -19.90 -2.62
N ASP A 151 8.27 -19.86 -1.29
CA ASP A 151 8.71 -18.71 -0.51
C ASP A 151 10.15 -18.29 -0.81
N TYR A 152 11.00 -19.21 -1.30
CA TYR A 152 12.35 -18.95 -1.81
C TYR A 152 12.36 -17.91 -2.94
N PHE A 153 11.30 -17.85 -3.75
CA PHE A 153 11.19 -16.91 -4.85
C PHE A 153 10.54 -15.58 -4.43
N MET A 154 10.01 -15.45 -3.22
CA MET A 154 9.28 -14.24 -2.79
C MET A 154 10.21 -13.13 -2.32
N ASP A 155 9.85 -11.88 -2.57
CA ASP A 155 10.58 -10.71 -2.08
C ASP A 155 10.14 -10.33 -0.66
N GLN A 156 10.67 -11.03 0.34
CA GLN A 156 10.12 -10.97 1.70
C GLN A 156 10.66 -9.84 2.57
N GLN A 157 11.76 -9.19 2.18
CA GLN A 157 12.56 -8.37 3.11
C GLN A 157 12.69 -6.91 2.68
N ARG A 158 12.64 -6.60 1.38
CA ARG A 158 12.85 -5.23 0.87
C ARG A 158 11.98 -4.99 -0.37
N GLY A 159 11.66 -3.73 -0.63
CA GLY A 159 10.95 -3.32 -1.84
C GLY A 159 9.44 -3.10 -1.65
N PRO A 160 8.76 -2.67 -2.73
CA PRO A 160 7.39 -2.15 -2.64
C PRO A 160 6.35 -3.13 -2.09
N LEU A 161 6.50 -4.42 -2.35
CA LEU A 161 5.59 -5.46 -1.83
C LEU A 161 5.74 -5.62 -0.31
N ALA A 162 6.98 -5.72 0.19
CA ALA A 162 7.23 -5.86 1.63
C ALA A 162 6.76 -4.62 2.40
N GLU A 163 6.97 -3.41 1.86
CA GLU A 163 6.43 -2.16 2.41
C GLU A 163 4.89 -2.21 2.47
N HIS A 164 4.25 -2.64 1.38
CA HIS A 164 2.79 -2.77 1.31
C HIS A 164 2.24 -3.77 2.33
N GLU A 165 2.84 -4.95 2.46
CA GLU A 165 2.43 -5.96 3.44
C GLU A 165 2.60 -5.47 4.88
N ALA A 166 3.69 -4.76 5.17
CA ALA A 166 3.93 -4.17 6.49
C ALA A 166 2.84 -3.14 6.82
N GLU A 167 2.50 -2.26 5.88
CA GLU A 167 1.42 -1.28 6.05
C GLU A 167 0.06 -1.95 6.30
N GLN A 168 -0.30 -2.96 5.51
CA GLN A 168 -1.57 -3.69 5.68
C GLN A 168 -1.64 -4.35 7.06
N LYS A 169 -0.55 -5.02 7.47
CA LYS A 169 -0.47 -5.68 8.77
C LYS A 169 -0.55 -4.69 9.93
N MET A 170 0.07 -3.53 9.80
CA MET A 170 -0.04 -2.45 10.80
C MET A 170 -1.47 -1.92 10.89
N ARG A 171 -2.12 -1.66 9.74
CA ARG A 171 -3.51 -1.20 9.70
C ARG A 171 -4.47 -2.21 10.34
N GLN A 172 -4.32 -3.50 10.02
CA GLN A 172 -5.12 -4.56 10.60
C GLN A 172 -4.93 -4.64 12.12
N ARG A 173 -3.68 -4.69 12.59
CA ARG A 173 -3.36 -4.71 14.03
C ARG A 173 -3.92 -3.49 14.77
N PHE A 174 -3.87 -2.31 14.15
CA PHE A 174 -4.46 -1.11 14.74
C PHE A 174 -5.98 -1.21 14.80
N ALA A 175 -6.63 -1.72 13.75
CA ALA A 175 -8.08 -1.91 13.73
C ALA A 175 -8.58 -2.92 14.78
N ASP A 176 -7.77 -3.94 15.07
CA ASP A 176 -8.04 -4.96 16.09
C ASP A 176 -7.93 -4.43 17.54
N LEU A 177 -7.37 -3.23 17.74
CA LEU A 177 -7.30 -2.62 19.07
C LEU A 177 -8.71 -2.27 19.59
N PRO A 178 -8.93 -2.39 20.93
CA PRO A 178 -10.16 -1.95 21.56
C PRO A 178 -10.52 -0.51 21.18
N ALA A 179 -11.82 -0.23 21.01
CA ALA A 179 -12.28 1.10 20.58
C ALA A 179 -11.78 2.23 21.50
N SER A 180 -11.76 1.99 22.81
CA SER A 180 -11.22 2.93 23.80
C SER A 180 -9.73 3.22 23.61
N MET A 181 -8.94 2.21 23.27
CA MET A 181 -7.51 2.36 23.02
C MET A 181 -7.25 3.12 21.71
N ARG A 182 -8.00 2.81 20.64
CA ARG A 182 -7.92 3.57 19.39
C ARG A 182 -8.26 5.04 19.61
N ALA A 183 -9.35 5.33 20.32
CA ALA A 183 -9.76 6.69 20.65
C ALA A 183 -8.70 7.43 21.48
N PHE A 184 -8.07 6.75 22.44
CA PHE A 184 -6.99 7.33 23.23
C PHE A 184 -5.76 7.67 22.38
N VAL A 185 -5.35 6.77 21.47
CA VAL A 185 -4.12 6.92 20.67
C VAL A 185 -4.21 8.03 19.62
N VAL A 186 -5.40 8.26 19.03
CA VAL A 186 -5.57 9.27 17.98
C VAL A 186 -5.64 10.70 18.51
N GLU A 187 -5.87 10.90 19.80
CA GLU A 187 -5.99 12.22 20.39
C GLU A 187 -4.60 12.88 20.56
N PRO A 188 -4.33 14.05 19.93
CA PRO A 188 -3.00 14.68 19.97
C PRO A 188 -2.49 14.97 21.38
N ILE A 189 -3.39 15.29 22.33
CA ILE A 189 -3.02 15.57 23.73
C ILE A 189 -2.38 14.35 24.41
N ASN A 190 -2.69 13.14 23.93
CA ASN A 190 -2.22 11.91 24.55
C ASN A 190 -0.84 11.47 24.08
N ARG A 191 -0.24 12.20 23.12
CA ARG A 191 1.10 11.89 22.58
C ARG A 191 2.14 11.72 23.68
N SER A 192 2.16 12.59 24.70
CA SER A 192 3.13 12.52 25.80
C SER A 192 3.00 11.25 26.65
N TYR A 193 1.78 10.77 26.88
CA TYR A 193 1.55 9.49 27.57
C TYR A 193 2.08 8.31 26.77
N ILE A 194 1.84 8.31 25.45
CA ILE A 194 2.31 7.24 24.55
C ILE A 194 3.84 7.24 24.47
N GLU A 195 4.46 8.41 24.29
CA GLU A 195 5.92 8.55 24.28
C GLU A 195 6.54 8.09 25.60
N THR A 196 5.91 8.39 26.73
CA THR A 196 6.36 7.93 28.04
C THR A 196 6.27 6.41 28.15
N ALA A 197 5.15 5.81 27.73
CA ALA A 197 4.98 4.36 27.70
C ALA A 197 6.02 3.67 26.79
N MET A 198 6.32 4.25 25.63
CA MET A 198 7.36 3.75 24.71
C MET A 198 8.74 3.78 25.37
N ARG A 199 9.11 4.89 26.01
CA ARG A 199 10.39 5.01 26.73
C ARG A 199 10.49 3.99 27.86
N LEU A 200 9.41 3.75 28.59
CA LEU A 200 9.35 2.75 29.64
C LEU A 200 9.53 1.33 29.09
N ALA A 201 8.92 1.01 27.96
CA ALA A 201 9.05 -0.31 27.33
C ALA A 201 10.48 -0.63 26.86
N ASP A 202 11.27 0.38 26.51
CA ASP A 202 12.69 0.24 26.11
C ASP A 202 13.65 0.03 27.30
N LEU A 203 13.19 0.21 28.56
CA LEU A 203 14.04 0.02 29.73
C LEU A 203 14.18 -1.46 30.10
N ASP A 204 15.37 -1.84 30.59
CA ASP A 204 15.57 -3.14 31.25
C ASP A 204 14.61 -3.28 32.44
N VAL A 205 14.04 -4.49 32.59
CA VAL A 205 13.08 -4.90 33.64
C VAL A 205 13.52 -4.47 35.04
N HIS A 206 14.81 -4.45 35.33
CA HIS A 206 15.33 -4.04 36.63
C HIS A 206 15.16 -2.53 36.89
N ARG A 207 15.36 -1.69 35.88
CA ARG A 207 15.14 -0.23 35.98
C ARG A 207 13.66 0.10 36.10
N LEU A 208 12.80 -0.65 35.40
CA LEU A 208 11.34 -0.52 35.54
C LEU A 208 10.86 -0.80 36.96
N ARG A 209 11.40 -1.83 37.63
CA ARG A 209 11.06 -2.11 39.04
C ARG A 209 11.49 -0.99 39.98
N GLN A 210 12.71 -0.47 39.82
CA GLN A 210 13.17 0.65 40.67
C GLN A 210 12.31 1.90 40.53
N ILE A 211 11.85 2.22 39.32
CA ILE A 211 10.93 3.35 39.10
C ILE A 211 9.56 3.07 39.76
N ALA A 212 9.05 1.83 39.65
CA ALA A 212 7.78 1.45 40.26
C ALA A 212 7.83 1.45 41.80
N GLU A 213 8.90 0.93 42.39
CA GLU A 213 9.18 0.98 43.84
C GLU A 213 9.28 2.43 44.31
N GLY A 214 10.00 3.27 43.56
CA GLY A 214 10.07 4.70 43.83
C GLY A 214 8.70 5.39 43.83
N ILE A 215 7.81 5.09 42.87
CA ILE A 215 6.45 5.67 42.82
C ILE A 215 5.57 5.18 43.99
N LEU A 216 5.68 3.92 44.37
CA LEU A 216 5.00 3.37 45.54
C LEU A 216 5.42 4.08 46.84
N ASP A 217 6.73 4.33 47.02
CA ASP A 217 7.26 5.00 48.22
C ASP A 217 6.83 6.48 48.37
N ILE A 218 6.42 7.15 47.29
CA ILE A 218 5.89 8.53 47.32
C ILE A 218 4.35 8.60 47.38
N THR A 219 3.68 7.46 47.20
CA THR A 219 2.20 7.39 47.21
C THR A 219 1.63 6.80 48.50
N PHE A 220 2.49 6.36 49.42
CA PHE A 220 2.19 5.97 50.80
C PHE A 220 2.91 6.90 51.78
#